data_AF-A0A6M3XX36-F1
#
_entry.id   AF-A0A6M3XX36-F1
#
_cell.length_a   1.000
_cell.length_b   1.000
_cell.length_c   1.000
_cell.angle_alpha   90.00
_cell.angle_beta   90.00
_cell.angle_gamma   90.00
#
_symmetry.space_group_name_H-M   'P 1'
#
loop_
_entity.id
_entity.type
_entity.pdbx_description
1 polymer ?
#
loop_
_entity_poly.entity_id
_entity_poly.type
_entity_poly.pdbx_seq_one_letter_code
_entity_poly.pdbx_strand_id
1 'polypeptide(L)'
;MYPRTEYEMTEDDLNELVKACKPTPCMLIGGYAPATPQENAIRVWKNLGEKMGFDHMTAWPVYGKESRFFTAIPSETEQQREERKEE
;
A
#
# COMPACT_ATOMS: atom_id res chain seq x y z
N MET A 1 0.73 -2.18 20.75
CA MET A 1 0.36 -1.39 19.56
C MET A 1 1.54 -0.48 19.26
N TYR A 2 2.19 -0.67 18.11
CA TYR A 2 3.34 0.16 17.73
C TYR A 2 2.88 1.59 17.40
N PRO A 3 3.70 2.61 17.69
CA PRO A 3 3.39 3.97 17.29
C PRO A 3 3.32 4.07 15.75
N ARG A 4 2.42 4.92 15.25
CA ARG A 4 2.35 5.20 13.81
C ARG A 4 3.69 5.79 13.36
N THR A 5 4.28 5.18 12.34
CA THR A 5 5.56 5.60 11.77
C THR A 5 5.32 6.22 10.40
N GLU A 6 6.09 7.24 10.05
CA GLU A 6 6.09 7.81 8.70
C GLU A 6 6.87 6.90 7.74
N TYR A 7 6.30 6.70 6.56
CA TYR A 7 6.87 5.96 5.45
C TYR A 7 6.85 6.85 4.21
N GLU A 8 7.85 6.65 3.36
CA GLU A 8 7.95 7.27 2.06
C GLU A 8 7.93 6.17 1.01
N MET A 9 6.97 6.21 0.09
CA MET A 9 6.94 5.31 -1.06
C MET A 9 7.72 5.90 -2.23
N THR A 10 8.25 5.04 -3.10
CA THR A 10 8.89 5.49 -4.33
C THR A 10 7.84 6.07 -5.28
N GLU A 11 8.30 6.85 -6.27
CA GLU A 11 7.41 7.40 -7.30
C GLU A 11 6.77 6.29 -8.15
N ASP A 12 7.48 5.18 -8.37
CA ASP A 12 6.96 4.00 -9.05
C ASP A 12 5.85 3.31 -8.24
N ASP A 13 6.04 3.15 -6.92
CA ASP A 13 5.03 2.60 -6.02
C ASP A 13 3.77 3.50 -6.00
N LEU A 14 3.95 4.83 -6.00
CA LEU A 14 2.84 5.79 -6.09
C LEU A 14 2.10 5.67 -7.44
N ASN A 15 2.84 5.54 -8.54
CA ASN A 15 2.26 5.35 -9.86
C ASN A 15 1.46 4.05 -9.95
N GLU A 16 1.94 2.96 -9.34
CA GLU A 16 1.23 1.69 -9.26
C GLU A 16 -0.07 1.83 -8.46
N LEU A 17 -0.02 2.52 -7.31
CA LEU A 17 -1.20 2.79 -6.48
C LEU A 17 -2.25 3.61 -7.25
N VAL A 18 -1.83 4.69 -7.91
CA VAL A 18 -2.71 5.54 -8.72
C VAL A 18 -3.30 4.75 -9.88
N LYS A 19 -2.53 3.86 -10.50
CA LYS A 19 -3.01 2.98 -11.58
C LYS A 19 -4.07 1.99 -11.07
N ALA A 20 -3.87 1.40 -9.89
CA ALA A 20 -4.83 0.46 -9.29
C ALA A 20 -6.17 1.12 -8.93
N CYS A 21 -6.15 2.40 -8.58
CA CYS A 21 -7.36 3.19 -8.31
C CYS A 21 -8.16 3.55 -9.57
N LYS A 22 -7.63 3.34 -10.78
CA LYS A 22 -8.35 3.65 -12.02
C LYS A 22 -9.38 2.56 -12.33
N PRO A 23 -10.62 2.93 -12.72
CA PRO A 23 -11.59 1.96 -13.20
C PRO A 23 -11.07 1.28 -14.47
N THR A 24 -11.14 -0.05 -14.51
CA THR A 24 -10.72 -0.83 -15.69
C THR A 24 -11.97 -1.17 -16.51
N PRO A 25 -12.01 -0.83 -17.81
CA PRO A 25 -13.10 -1.23 -18.69
C PRO A 25 -13.22 -2.76 -18.72
N CYS A 26 -14.42 -3.28 -18.53
CA CYS A 26 -14.69 -4.70 -18.60
C CYS A 26 -15.96 -5.00 -19.38
N MET A 27 -15.97 -6.13 -20.08
CA MET A 27 -17.18 -6.71 -20.66
C MET A 27 -17.51 -7.98 -19.86
N LEU A 28 -18.69 -8.01 -19.25
CA LEU A 28 -19.12 -9.16 -18.45
C LEU A 28 -19.64 -10.25 -19.38
N ILE A 29 -19.00 -11.42 -19.38
CA ILE A 29 -19.45 -12.62 -20.09
C ILE A 29 -19.58 -13.74 -19.04
N GLY A 30 -20.77 -14.34 -18.91
CA GLY A 30 -20.99 -15.47 -18.01
C GLY A 30 -21.11 -15.14 -16.52
N GLY A 31 -21.25 -13.86 -16.14
CA GLY A 31 -21.59 -13.44 -14.77
C GLY A 31 -20.43 -13.24 -13.80
N TYR A 32 -19.17 -13.31 -14.26
CA TYR A 32 -18.01 -13.00 -13.43
C TYR A 32 -17.68 -11.49 -13.51
N ALA A 33 -17.65 -10.81 -12.37
CA ALA A 33 -17.26 -9.40 -12.27
C ALA A 33 -15.76 -9.26 -11.97
N PRO A 34 -15.06 -8.27 -12.56
CA PRO A 34 -13.69 -7.98 -12.19
C PRO A 34 -13.60 -7.38 -10.79
N ALA A 35 -12.38 -7.41 -10.22
CA ALA A 35 -12.08 -6.72 -8.98
C ALA A 35 -12.38 -5.22 -9.08
N THR A 36 -12.96 -4.67 -8.01
CA THR A 36 -13.24 -3.25 -7.88
C THR A 36 -11.96 -2.44 -7.73
N PRO A 37 -11.96 -1.12 -8.05
CA PRO A 37 -10.80 -0.27 -7.83
C PRO A 37 -10.29 -0.27 -6.38
N GLN A 38 -11.20 -0.41 -5.40
CA GLN A 38 -10.84 -0.51 -3.98
C GLN A 38 -10.08 -1.80 -3.68
N GLU A 39 -10.54 -2.94 -4.19
CA GLU A 39 -9.85 -4.22 -4.03
C GLU A 39 -8.46 -4.21 -4.70
N ASN A 40 -8.35 -3.55 -5.86
CA ASN A 40 -7.06 -3.36 -6.53
C ASN A 40 -6.13 -2.48 -5.69
N ALA A 41 -6.62 -1.38 -5.13
CA ALA A 41 -5.82 -0.52 -4.25
C ALA A 41 -5.37 -1.26 -2.98
N ILE A 42 -6.25 -2.06 -2.36
CA ILE A 42 -5.90 -2.89 -1.19
C ILE A 42 -4.78 -3.88 -1.54
N ARG A 43 -4.81 -4.49 -2.74
CA ARG A 43 -3.73 -5.39 -3.19
C ARG A 43 -2.39 -4.67 -3.30
N VAL A 44 -2.37 -3.47 -3.89
CA VAL A 44 -1.13 -2.67 -3.98
C VAL A 44 -0.64 -2.26 -2.60
N TRP A 45 -1.54 -1.80 -1.72
CA TRP A 45 -1.19 -1.48 -0.34
C TRP A 45 -0.64 -2.68 0.42
N LYS A 46 -1.20 -3.87 0.21
CA LYS A 46 -0.72 -5.10 0.82
C LYS A 46 0.70 -5.44 0.35
N ASN A 47 0.96 -5.39 -0.95
CA ASN A 47 2.30 -5.61 -1.49
C ASN A 47 3.31 -4.58 -0.95
N LEU A 48 2.90 -3.32 -0.85
CA LEU A 48 3.73 -2.25 -0.29
C LEU A 48 4.01 -2.46 1.20
N GLY A 49 2.98 -2.89 1.95
CA GLY A 49 3.09 -3.26 3.36
C GLY A 49 4.03 -4.44 3.59
N GLU A 50 3.95 -5.47 2.74
CA GLU A 50 4.86 -6.62 2.76
C GLU A 50 6.29 -6.21 2.38
N LYS A 51 6.48 -5.27 1.46
CA LYS A 51 7.79 -4.74 1.03
C LYS A 51 8.44 -3.85 2.10
N MET A 52 7.66 -3.02 2.79
CA MET A 52 8.16 -1.98 3.72
C MET A 52 7.95 -2.32 5.22
N GLY A 53 7.24 -3.40 5.55
CA GLY A 53 7.00 -3.85 6.92
C GLY A 53 5.91 -3.06 7.68
N PHE A 54 4.80 -2.72 7.02
CA PHE A 54 3.67 -2.04 7.67
C PHE A 54 2.33 -2.72 7.43
N ASP A 55 1.36 -2.46 8.31
CA ASP A 55 -0.02 -2.91 8.14
C ASP A 55 -0.74 -2.03 7.12
N HIS A 56 -0.96 -2.61 5.93
CA HIS A 56 -1.68 -2.03 4.80
C HIS A 56 -3.05 -1.43 5.13
N MET A 57 -3.75 -1.92 6.15
CA MET A 57 -5.07 -1.41 6.55
C MET A 57 -4.98 -0.14 7.42
N THR A 58 -3.78 0.25 7.83
CA THR A 58 -3.54 1.36 8.75
C THR A 58 -2.84 2.55 8.10
N ALA A 59 -2.67 2.54 6.77
CA ALA A 59 -2.03 3.60 6.00
C ALA A 59 -2.91 4.86 5.94
N TRP A 60 -2.36 6.02 6.33
CA TRP A 60 -3.04 7.31 6.28
C TRP A 60 -2.14 8.35 5.61
N PRO A 61 -2.69 9.24 4.78
CA PRO A 61 -1.90 10.31 4.16
C PRO A 61 -1.39 11.30 5.21
N VAL A 62 -0.22 11.91 4.96
CA VAL A 62 0.27 13.03 5.75
C VAL A 62 -0.21 14.33 5.14
N TYR A 63 -1.09 15.06 5.84
CA TYR A 63 -1.58 16.35 5.38
C TYR A 63 -0.44 17.38 5.27
N GLY A 64 -0.33 18.05 4.13
CA GLY A 64 0.70 19.06 3.88
C GLY A 64 2.04 18.51 3.35
N LYS A 65 2.18 17.19 3.19
CA LYS A 65 3.29 16.56 2.44
C LYS A 65 2.80 16.05 1.09
N GLU A 66 3.74 15.70 0.22
CA GLU A 66 3.43 15.05 -1.05
C GLU A 66 2.74 13.70 -0.84
N SER A 67 1.97 13.24 -1.84
CA SER A 67 1.23 11.96 -1.80
C SER A 67 2.10 10.72 -1.63
N ARG A 68 3.43 10.86 -1.69
CA ARG A 68 4.41 9.80 -1.41
C ARG A 68 4.59 9.52 0.09
N PHE A 69 4.24 10.48 0.94
CA PHE A 69 4.39 10.36 2.39
C PHE A 69 3.09 9.90 3.04
N PHE A 70 3.18 8.83 3.83
CA PHE A 70 2.06 8.29 4.58
C PHE A 70 2.52 7.83 5.96
N THR A 71 1.58 7.67 6.87
CA THR A 71 1.82 7.04 8.16
C THR A 71 1.15 5.69 8.19
N ALA A 72 1.78 4.69 8.82
CA ALA A 72 1.19 3.39 9.04
C ALA A 72 1.69 2.78 10.36
N ILE A 73 0.95 1.81 10.88
CA ILE A 73 1.40 1.01 12.02
C ILE A 73 2.36 -0.07 11.47
N PRO A 74 3.59 -0.16 11.98
CA PRO A 74 4.49 -1.27 11.65
C PRO A 74 3.84 -2.61 11.96
N SER A 75 3.92 -3.55 11.02
CA SER A 75 3.44 -4.94 11.21
C SER A 75 4.51 -5.84 11.83
N GLU A 76 5.77 -5.41 11.75
CA GLU A 76 6.95 -6.17 12.16
C GLU A 76 7.64 -5.53 13.36
N THR A 77 8.35 -6.37 14.13
CA THR A 77 9.23 -5.92 15.22
C THR A 77 10.47 -5.20 14.68
N GLU A 78 11.13 -4.39 15.51
CA GLU A 78 12.36 -3.68 15.12
C GLU A 78 13.45 -4.63 14.62
N GLN A 79 13.56 -5.83 15.19
CA GLN A 79 14.50 -6.87 14.77
C GLN A 79 14.23 -7.35 13.34
N GLN A 80 12.98 -7.67 13.01
CA GLN A 80 12.58 -8.08 11.66
C GLN A 80 12.79 -6.96 10.62
N ARG A 81 12.71 -5.70 11.06
CA ARG A 81 12.98 -4.53 10.23
C ARG A 81 14.47 -4.34 9.94
N GLU A 82 15.34 -4.66 10.89
CA GLU A 82 16.79 -4.62 10.72
C GLU A 82 17.28 -5.76 9.84
N GLU A 83 16.79 -6.99 10.05
CA GLU A 83 17.11 -8.16 9.22
C GLU A 83 16.80 -7.92 7.73
N ARG A 84 15.67 -7.28 7.42
CA ARG A 84 15.30 -6.87 6.04
C ARG A 84 16.23 -5.81 5.44
N LYS A 85 16.84 -4.95 6.26
CA LYS A 85 17.76 -3.90 5.78
C LYS A 85 19.17 -4.45 5.53
N GLU A 86 19.50 -5.59 6.13
CA GLU A 86 20.79 -6.26 5.97
C GLU A 86 20.85 -7.22 4.76
N GLU A 87 19.70 -7.64 4.21
CA GLU A 87 19.56 -8.37 2.92
C GLU A 87 19.54 -7.45 1.68
#